data_AF-A0A8J7B3V0-F1
#
_entry.id   AF-A0A8J7B3V0-F1
#
_cell.length_a   1.000
_cell.length_b   1.000
_cell.length_c   1.000
_cell.angle_alpha   90.00
_cell.angle_beta   90.00
_cell.angle_gamma   90.00
#
_symmetry.space_group_name_H-M   'P 1'
#
loop_
_entity.id
_entity.type
_entity.pdbx_description
1 polymer ?
#
loop_
_entity_poly.entity_id
_entity_poly.type
_entity_poly.pdbx_seq_one_letter_code
_entity_poly.pdbx_strand_id
1 'polypeptide(L)'
;MTGFIRGLFSGKAKNPGESDRPVRKKPAPQQPTIKQVEGAYFLSDDDAKSYGNIEYMRSSKTVRRTYAKKRGESGEKESIRQISALEAKRLQEQGLPVQQVPSSDISSQPVVKKDANSERRKVDTNLDMFRKMAKDMKK
;
A
#
# COMPACT_ATOMS: atom_id res chain seq x y z
N MET A 1 23.20 50.68 27.34
CA MET A 1 24.27 49.68 27.55
C MET A 1 23.83 48.38 26.91
N THR A 2 24.66 47.86 25.97
CA THR A 2 24.85 46.43 25.60
C THR A 2 23.59 45.54 25.53
N GLY A 3 23.09 45.07 24.38
CA GLY A 3 23.78 44.23 23.41
C GLY A 3 23.45 42.74 23.63
N PHE A 4 23.27 42.00 22.51
CA PHE A 4 23.34 40.53 22.36
C PHE A 4 22.18 39.73 23.01
N ILE A 5 21.15 39.25 22.29
CA ILE A 5 21.21 38.08 21.40
C ILE A 5 20.24 38.28 20.23
N ARG A 6 20.81 38.46 19.05
CA ARG A 6 20.15 38.48 17.75
C ARG A 6 20.35 37.10 17.11
N GLY A 7 19.24 36.37 16.90
CA GLY A 7 19.16 35.28 15.90
C GLY A 7 19.68 33.89 16.29
N LEU A 8 18.93 33.13 17.10
CA LEU A 8 19.25 31.71 17.34
C LEU A 8 18.32 30.70 16.65
N PHE A 9 17.45 31.07 15.70
CA PHE A 9 16.68 30.08 14.93
C PHE A 9 16.37 30.52 13.49
N SER A 10 17.34 31.11 12.78
CA SER A 10 17.25 31.21 11.32
C SER A 10 17.39 29.82 10.70
N GLY A 11 16.34 29.39 10.00
CA GLY A 11 16.23 28.09 9.35
C GLY A 11 17.40 27.72 8.45
N LYS A 12 17.60 26.41 8.30
CA LYS A 12 18.55 25.76 7.40
C LYS A 12 18.61 26.48 6.06
N ALA A 13 19.80 26.99 5.73
CA ALA A 13 20.12 27.47 4.39
C ALA A 13 19.94 26.33 3.39
N LYS A 14 19.22 26.61 2.30
CA LYS A 14 19.18 25.78 1.11
C LYS A 14 20.51 26.00 0.41
N ASN A 15 21.35 24.97 0.33
CA ASN A 15 22.63 25.05 -0.35
C ASN A 15 22.38 25.30 -1.86
N PRO A 16 22.89 26.40 -2.45
CA PRO A 16 22.86 26.59 -3.90
C PRO A 16 23.87 25.59 -4.51
N GLY A 17 23.34 24.51 -5.10
CA GLY A 17 24.13 23.40 -5.66
C GLY A 17 23.42 22.04 -5.65
N GLU A 18 22.22 21.95 -5.07
CA GLU A 18 21.42 20.71 -5.06
C GLU A 18 20.77 20.40 -6.42
N SER A 19 20.72 21.37 -7.36
CA SER A 19 20.05 21.23 -8.67
C SER A 19 20.77 20.35 -9.68
N ASP A 20 22.06 20.04 -9.46
CA ASP A 20 22.88 19.29 -10.43
C ASP A 20 23.18 17.85 -10.00
N ARG A 21 22.56 17.36 -8.92
CA ARG A 21 22.74 15.97 -8.47
C ARG A 21 21.75 15.06 -9.23
N PRO A 22 22.22 14.02 -9.95
CA PRO A 22 21.31 13.09 -10.59
C PRO A 22 20.48 12.37 -9.52
N VAL A 23 19.16 12.62 -9.53
CA VAL A 23 18.19 11.93 -8.69
C VAL A 23 18.27 10.44 -9.01
N ARG A 24 18.86 9.66 -8.09
CA ARG A 24 18.89 8.20 -8.19
C ARG A 24 17.46 7.69 -8.06
N LYS A 25 16.78 7.49 -9.19
CA LYS A 25 15.47 6.83 -9.25
C LYS A 25 15.61 5.48 -8.52
N LYS A 26 14.87 5.27 -7.43
CA LYS A 26 14.75 3.94 -6.81
C LYS A 26 14.13 3.01 -7.86
N PRO A 27 14.82 1.97 -8.33
CA PRO A 27 14.19 0.99 -9.20
C PRO A 27 13.06 0.29 -8.43
N ALA A 28 12.00 -0.10 -9.14
CA ALA A 28 10.96 -1.01 -8.67
C ALA A 28 11.60 -2.26 -8.02
N PRO A 29 10.91 -2.99 -7.12
CA PRO A 29 11.46 -4.21 -6.54
C PRO A 29 11.73 -5.22 -7.66
N GLN A 30 12.96 -5.19 -8.16
CA GLN A 30 13.50 -6.19 -9.04
C GLN A 30 13.61 -7.42 -8.17
N GLN A 31 12.94 -8.51 -8.56
CA GLN A 31 13.26 -9.83 -8.03
C GLN A 31 14.78 -9.96 -8.04
N PRO A 32 15.41 -10.39 -6.94
CA PRO A 32 16.85 -10.49 -6.87
C PRO A 32 17.29 -11.42 -8.00
N THR A 33 17.84 -10.84 -9.06
CA THR A 33 18.53 -11.61 -10.09
C THR A 33 19.84 -11.98 -9.46
N ILE A 34 19.86 -13.17 -8.85
CA ILE A 34 21.07 -13.76 -8.28
C ILE A 34 22.04 -13.90 -9.44
N LYS A 35 23.00 -12.98 -9.52
CA LYS A 35 24.12 -13.10 -10.46
C LYS A 35 24.89 -14.33 -10.02
N GLN A 36 24.88 -15.37 -10.85
CA GLN A 36 25.63 -16.59 -10.58
C GLN A 36 27.11 -16.18 -10.49
N VAL A 37 27.67 -16.24 -9.29
CA VAL A 37 29.09 -15.97 -9.06
C VAL A 37 29.85 -17.16 -9.62
N GLU A 38 30.75 -16.92 -10.57
CA GLU A 38 31.56 -17.97 -11.19
C GLU A 38 32.31 -18.75 -10.09
N GLY A 39 32.11 -20.08 -10.06
CA GLY A 39 32.73 -20.97 -9.07
C GLY A 39 31.88 -21.30 -7.83
N ALA A 40 30.71 -20.68 -7.64
CA ALA A 40 29.79 -21.04 -6.57
C ALA A 40 28.71 -22.02 -7.07
N TYR A 41 28.52 -23.12 -6.35
CA TYR A 41 27.43 -24.07 -6.58
C TYR A 41 26.25 -23.68 -5.69
N PHE A 42 25.18 -23.18 -6.30
CA PHE A 42 23.92 -22.95 -5.61
C PHE A 42 23.01 -24.16 -5.82
N LEU A 43 22.34 -24.56 -4.74
CA LEU A 43 21.25 -25.53 -4.84
C LEU A 43 20.08 -24.86 -5.56
N SER A 44 19.36 -25.64 -6.38
CA SER A 44 18.07 -25.19 -6.88
C SER A 44 17.06 -25.08 -5.74
N ASP A 45 15.97 -24.36 -5.95
CA ASP A 45 14.87 -24.24 -4.98
C ASP A 45 14.33 -25.62 -4.54
N ASP A 46 14.44 -26.62 -5.43
CA ASP A 46 13.99 -28.00 -5.17
C ASP A 46 15.04 -28.87 -4.46
N ASP A 47 16.32 -28.59 -4.68
CA ASP A 47 17.42 -29.36 -4.09
C ASP A 47 17.76 -28.89 -2.65
N ALA A 48 17.27 -27.72 -2.26
CA ALA A 48 17.51 -27.15 -0.94
C ALA A 48 16.71 -27.89 0.15
N LYS A 49 17.39 -28.80 0.87
CA LYS A 49 16.85 -29.60 2.01
C LYS A 49 16.24 -28.79 3.17
N SER A 50 16.34 -27.47 3.15
CA SER A 50 15.90 -26.55 4.20
C SER A 50 14.39 -26.19 4.15
N TYR A 51 13.68 -26.45 3.05
CA TYR A 51 12.33 -25.86 2.85
C TYR A 51 11.16 -26.71 3.36
N GLY A 52 11.39 -27.87 4.00
CA GLY A 52 10.30 -28.76 4.40
C GLY A 52 9.64 -29.43 3.19
N ASN A 53 8.34 -29.71 3.24
CA ASN A 53 7.65 -30.41 2.14
C ASN A 53 7.25 -29.43 1.02
N ILE A 54 8.04 -29.39 -0.05
CA ILE A 54 7.88 -28.48 -1.19
C ILE A 54 6.56 -28.72 -1.93
N GLU A 55 6.17 -29.97 -2.12
CA GLU A 55 4.89 -30.33 -2.76
C GLU A 55 3.71 -29.73 -2.00
N TYR A 56 3.77 -29.79 -0.66
CA TYR A 56 2.76 -29.17 0.18
C TYR A 56 2.74 -27.63 0.04
N MET A 57 3.90 -26.98 0.01
CA MET A 57 4.01 -25.53 -0.15
C MET A 57 3.45 -25.05 -1.50
N ARG A 58 3.67 -25.82 -2.56
CA ARG A 58 3.15 -25.53 -3.90
C ARG A 58 1.68 -25.88 -4.08
N SER A 59 1.17 -26.82 -3.28
CA SER A 59 -0.22 -27.25 -3.36
C SER A 59 -1.20 -26.12 -3.01
N SER A 60 -2.29 -26.05 -3.77
CA SER A 60 -3.43 -25.21 -3.45
C SER A 60 -4.55 -26.06 -2.84
N LYS A 61 -5.15 -25.58 -1.74
CA LYS A 61 -6.25 -26.27 -1.06
C LYS A 61 -7.51 -25.42 -1.09
N THR A 62 -8.63 -26.07 -1.37
CA THR A 62 -9.95 -25.43 -1.32
C THR A 62 -10.54 -25.57 0.07
N VAL A 63 -10.87 -24.44 0.69
CA VAL A 63 -11.52 -24.35 2.00
C VAL A 63 -12.93 -23.79 1.82
N ARG A 64 -13.92 -24.53 2.31
CA ARG A 64 -15.34 -24.15 2.31
C ARG A 64 -15.77 -23.80 3.72
N ARG A 65 -16.37 -22.61 3.88
CA ARG A 65 -16.99 -22.15 5.14
C ARG A 65 -18.46 -21.83 4.89
N THR A 66 -19.33 -22.39 5.70
CA THR A 66 -20.77 -22.10 5.71
C THR A 66 -21.06 -21.12 6.84
N TYR A 67 -22.01 -20.22 6.61
CA TYR A 67 -22.47 -19.25 7.59
C TYR A 67 -23.97 -19.39 7.79
N ALA A 68 -24.40 -19.23 9.04
CA ALA A 68 -25.81 -19.23 9.39
C ALA A 68 -26.58 -18.17 8.59
N LYS A 69 -27.83 -18.52 8.24
CA LYS A 69 -28.73 -17.62 7.53
C LYS A 69 -29.06 -16.37 8.34
N LYS A 70 -29.25 -15.24 7.66
CA LYS A 70 -29.79 -14.01 8.27
C LYS A 70 -31.32 -13.99 8.17
N ARG A 71 -31.97 -13.24 9.06
CA ARG A 71 -33.44 -13.06 9.02
C ARG A 71 -33.85 -12.47 7.67
N GLY A 72 -34.76 -13.14 6.97
CA GLY A 72 -35.24 -12.72 5.64
C GLY A 72 -34.45 -13.30 4.45
N GLU A 73 -33.42 -14.12 4.69
CA GLU A 73 -32.66 -14.79 3.64
C GLU A 73 -33.04 -16.27 3.54
N SER A 74 -33.28 -16.75 2.32
CA SER A 74 -33.85 -18.08 2.08
C SER A 74 -32.82 -19.23 2.15
N GLY A 75 -31.52 -18.93 2.21
CA GLY A 75 -30.46 -19.94 2.17
C GLY A 75 -29.29 -19.64 3.10
N GLU A 76 -28.52 -20.69 3.39
CA GLU A 76 -27.21 -20.56 4.05
C GLU A 76 -26.21 -19.92 3.08
N LYS A 77 -25.30 -19.10 3.62
CA LYS A 77 -24.27 -18.45 2.81
C LYS A 77 -22.98 -19.23 2.86
N GLU A 78 -22.32 -19.36 1.72
CA GLU A 78 -21.05 -20.05 1.65
C GLU A 78 -19.90 -19.14 1.18
N SER A 79 -18.70 -19.41 1.69
CA SER A 79 -17.46 -18.81 1.22
C SER A 79 -16.49 -19.93 0.86
N ILE A 80 -16.24 -20.07 -0.44
CA ILE A 80 -15.23 -20.97 -0.99
C ILE A 80 -13.96 -20.16 -1.26
N ARG A 81 -12.82 -20.61 -0.74
CA ARG A 81 -11.51 -20.00 -0.99
C ARG A 81 -10.49 -21.06 -1.38
N GLN A 82 -9.69 -20.77 -2.39
CA GLN A 82 -8.51 -21.55 -2.72
C GLN A 82 -7.30 -20.86 -2.08
N ILE A 83 -6.57 -21.60 -1.24
CA ILE A 83 -5.46 -21.09 -0.44
C ILE A 83 -4.21 -21.91 -0.76
N SER A 84 -3.12 -21.25 -1.10
CA SER A 84 -1.77 -21.82 -1.20
C SER A 84 -0.82 -21.09 -0.26
N ALA A 85 0.46 -21.50 -0.21
CA ALA A 85 1.46 -20.80 0.60
C ALA A 85 1.73 -19.36 0.10
N LEU A 86 1.47 -19.08 -1.18
CA LEU A 86 1.77 -17.79 -1.81
C LEU A 86 0.56 -16.89 -1.97
N GLU A 87 -0.64 -17.46 -2.18
CA GLU A 87 -1.81 -16.69 -2.58
C GLU A 87 -3.11 -17.26 -2.00
N ALA A 88 -4.11 -16.40 -1.83
CA ALA A 88 -5.47 -16.81 -1.50
C ALA A 88 -6.49 -16.15 -2.46
N LYS A 89 -7.30 -16.98 -3.13
CA LYS A 89 -8.36 -16.54 -4.07
C LYS A 89 -9.74 -16.94 -3.56
N ARG A 90 -10.71 -16.05 -3.71
CA ARG A 90 -12.12 -16.37 -3.46
C ARG A 90 -12.72 -17.01 -4.71
N LEU A 91 -13.39 -18.15 -4.52
CA LEU A 91 -14.11 -18.85 -5.57
C LEU A 91 -15.62 -18.61 -5.40
N GLN A 92 -16.35 -18.70 -6.52
CA GLN A 92 -17.80 -18.77 -6.57
C GLN A 92 -18.28 -20.14 -6.07
N GLU A 93 -19.58 -20.29 -5.84
CA GLU A 93 -20.17 -21.52 -5.26
C GLU A 93 -19.92 -22.78 -6.11
N GLN A 94 -19.62 -22.63 -7.40
CA GLN A 94 -19.27 -23.70 -8.34
C GLN A 94 -17.75 -23.95 -8.46
N GLY A 95 -16.92 -23.33 -7.61
CA GLY A 95 -15.46 -23.47 -7.65
C GLY A 95 -14.77 -22.67 -8.76
N LEU A 96 -15.53 -21.84 -9.50
CA LEU A 96 -14.99 -20.93 -10.51
C LEU A 96 -14.36 -19.69 -9.84
N PRO A 97 -13.26 -19.14 -10.36
CA PRO A 97 -12.69 -17.91 -9.81
C PRO A 97 -13.70 -16.77 -9.92
N VAL A 98 -13.95 -16.06 -8.81
CA VAL A 98 -14.72 -14.82 -8.87
C VAL A 98 -13.90 -13.84 -9.70
N GLN A 99 -14.43 -13.38 -10.83
CA GLN A 99 -13.81 -12.30 -11.60
C GLN A 99 -13.68 -11.09 -10.68
N GLN A 100 -12.45 -10.77 -10.29
CA GLN A 100 -12.15 -9.59 -9.51
C GLN A 100 -12.51 -8.38 -10.39
N VAL A 101 -13.60 -7.68 -10.06
CA VAL A 101 -13.63 -6.24 -10.34
C VAL A 101 -12.36 -5.67 -9.68
N PRO A 102 -11.52 -4.93 -10.41
CA PRO A 102 -10.24 -4.49 -9.88
C PRO A 102 -10.51 -3.61 -8.67
N SER A 103 -10.30 -4.17 -7.48
CA SER A 103 -10.10 -3.41 -6.27
C SER A 103 -8.84 -2.61 -6.52
N SER A 104 -9.03 -1.33 -6.84
CA SER A 104 -7.98 -0.32 -6.98
C SER A 104 -6.86 -0.61 -5.99
N ASP A 105 -5.69 -0.94 -6.54
CA ASP A 105 -4.46 -1.01 -5.79
C ASP A 105 -4.36 0.23 -4.91
N ILE A 106 -4.31 0.04 -3.59
CA ILE A 106 -3.90 1.09 -2.67
C ILE A 106 -2.39 1.22 -2.86
N SER A 107 -2.01 1.84 -3.97
CA SER A 107 -0.67 2.32 -4.25
C SER A 107 -0.53 3.67 -3.59
N SER A 108 0.20 3.70 -2.48
CA SER A 108 0.66 4.92 -1.82
C SER A 108 1.76 5.57 -2.66
N GLN A 109 1.36 6.30 -3.71
CA GLN A 109 2.21 7.26 -4.42
C GLN A 109 1.39 8.52 -4.78
N PRO A 110 1.88 9.74 -4.48
CA PRO A 110 1.16 10.97 -4.75
C PRO A 110 1.34 11.39 -6.22
N VAL A 111 0.25 11.38 -6.99
CA VAL A 111 0.23 11.96 -8.34
C VAL A 111 -0.37 13.36 -8.26
N VAL A 112 0.48 14.38 -8.35
CA VAL A 112 0.05 15.77 -8.56
C VAL A 112 -0.47 15.88 -9.99
N LYS A 113 -1.79 15.94 -10.17
CA LYS A 113 -2.42 16.45 -11.39
C LYS A 113 -3.00 17.83 -11.11
N LYS A 114 -2.36 18.83 -11.72
CA LYS A 114 -2.87 20.20 -11.82
C LYS A 114 -4.16 20.22 -12.65
N ASP A 115 -5.10 20.99 -12.12
CA ASP A 115 -6.18 21.68 -12.84
C ASP A 115 -7.24 20.81 -13.53
N ALA A 116 -8.20 20.35 -12.71
CA ALA A 116 -9.56 20.11 -13.14
C ALA A 116 -10.53 20.67 -12.08
N ASN A 117 -10.89 21.93 -12.33
CA ASN A 117 -12.22 22.52 -12.19
C ASN A 117 -12.83 22.67 -10.78
N SER A 118 -13.29 23.89 -10.48
CA SER A 118 -13.64 24.48 -9.18
C SER A 118 -14.73 23.77 -8.34
N GLU A 119 -15.30 22.65 -8.76
CA GLU A 119 -16.32 21.92 -7.99
C GLU A 119 -15.76 21.09 -6.82
N ARG A 120 -14.47 20.74 -6.84
CA ARG A 120 -13.82 20.03 -5.72
C ARG A 120 -13.53 20.90 -4.51
N ARG A 121 -13.70 22.22 -4.62
CA ARG A 121 -13.55 23.17 -3.52
C ARG A 121 -14.90 23.76 -3.14
N LYS A 122 -15.91 22.91 -2.87
CA LYS A 122 -17.03 23.38 -2.07
C LYS A 122 -16.46 23.76 -0.71
N VAL A 123 -16.48 25.06 -0.41
CA VAL A 123 -16.06 25.57 0.89
C VAL A 123 -17.07 25.05 1.88
N ASP A 124 -16.68 24.03 2.64
CA ASP A 124 -17.53 23.48 3.69
C ASP A 124 -17.71 24.55 4.79
N THR A 125 -18.96 24.94 5.03
CA THR A 125 -19.35 25.92 6.03
C THR A 125 -19.23 25.38 7.46
N ASN A 126 -18.97 24.08 7.64
CA ASN A 126 -18.78 23.45 8.94
C ASN A 126 -17.64 24.10 9.76
N LEU A 127 -16.57 24.56 9.09
CA LEU A 127 -15.43 25.18 9.77
C LEU A 127 -15.60 26.68 10.04
N ASP A 128 -16.69 27.30 9.58
CA ASP A 128 -16.85 28.76 9.68
C ASP A 128 -17.21 29.23 11.10
N MET A 129 -17.87 28.39 11.90
CA MET A 129 -18.12 28.69 13.32
C MET A 129 -16.80 28.77 14.10
N PHE A 130 -15.91 27.79 13.88
CA PHE A 130 -14.60 27.74 14.52
C PHE A 130 -13.66 28.86 14.03
N ARG A 131 -13.71 29.20 12.74
CA ARG A 131 -12.94 30.33 12.18
C ARG A 131 -13.37 31.67 12.75
N LYS A 132 -14.67 31.88 12.99
CA LYS A 132 -15.18 33.09 13.64
C LYS A 132 -14.68 33.21 15.08
N MET A 133 -14.83 32.16 15.90
CA MET A 133 -14.27 32.14 17.26
C MET A 133 -12.77 32.43 17.30
N ALA A 134 -11.99 31.79 16.42
CA ALA A 134 -10.55 32.02 16.36
C ALA A 134 -10.18 33.48 15.99
N LYS A 135 -11.03 34.15 15.21
CA LYS A 135 -10.85 35.56 14.84
C LYS A 135 -11.15 36.49 16.00
N ASP A 136 -12.18 36.18 16.77
CA ASP A 136 -12.57 36.96 17.95
C ASP A 136 -11.58 36.78 19.10
N MET A 137 -10.95 35.60 19.24
CA MET A 137 -9.86 35.36 20.19
C MET A 137 -8.55 36.12 19.86
N LYS A 138 -8.43 36.66 18.65
CA LYS A 138 -7.25 37.42 18.21
C LYS A 138 -7.42 38.95 18.37
N LYS A 139 -8.54 39.38 18.95
CA LYS A 139 -8.70 40.73 19.52
C LYS A 139 -8.32 40.71 20.98
#